data_AF-A0A9R0X7I6-F1
#
_entry.id   AF-A0A9R0X7I6-F1
#
_cell.length_a   1.000
_cell.length_b   1.000
_cell.length_c   1.000
_cell.angle_alpha   90.00
_cell.angle_beta   90.00
_cell.angle_gamma   90.00
#
_symmetry.space_group_name_H-M   'P 1'
#
loop_
_entity.id
_entity.type
_entity.pdbx_description
1 polymer ?
#
loop_
_entity_poly.entity_id
_entity_poly.type
_entity_poly.pdbx_seq_one_letter_code
_entity_poly.pdbx_strand_id
1 'polypeptide(L)'
;MAAIQKLYEVCKVSLFEKGPSSPEAVENARTVLDMITPSDVGLECEAQAVRVWRRPRALNRKTVLHSSPAIRYRHIYECKSFSNFGTEGVFVSPPLSLVLFICFEVAQCPFTLSLQIGIYCIPASSIIPLHNHPGMTVLSKLLYGKVHVRAYDWIDIDEPGNLSKVRPAKVVRDGEISAPCAAMVLRPTDGGNVHALKAITPCAILDILSPPYSSKDGRHCSYFRRRRKSAPSGQCCYLPWTKNNHALWDHDVASGS
;
A
#
# COMPACT_ATOMS: atom_id res chain seq x y z
N MET A 1 -19.77 -0.42 10.01
CA MET A 1 -19.01 -1.36 10.87
C MET A 1 -19.14 -2.83 10.45
N ALA A 2 -20.35 -3.39 10.27
CA ALA A 2 -20.52 -4.80 9.93
C ALA A 2 -19.78 -5.23 8.63
N ALA A 3 -19.78 -4.40 7.59
CA ALA A 3 -19.08 -4.68 6.34
C ALA A 3 -17.55 -4.78 6.51
N ILE A 4 -16.96 -3.92 7.35
CA ILE A 4 -15.52 -3.91 7.63
C ILE A 4 -15.12 -5.10 8.49
N GLN A 5 -15.96 -5.50 9.45
CA GLN A 5 -15.73 -6.75 10.19
C GLN A 5 -15.75 -7.96 9.25
N LYS A 6 -16.75 -8.04 8.36
CA LYS A 6 -16.82 -9.12 7.35
C LYS A 6 -15.58 -9.14 6.45
N LEU A 7 -15.15 -7.97 5.98
CA LEU A 7 -13.93 -7.83 5.18
C LEU A 7 -12.71 -8.35 5.94
N TYR A 8 -12.56 -7.97 7.21
CA TYR A 8 -11.48 -8.43 8.06
C TYR A 8 -11.46 -9.96 8.20
N GLU A 9 -12.58 -10.59 8.56
CA GLU A 9 -12.63 -12.05 8.74
C GLU A 9 -12.29 -12.80 7.44
N VAL A 10 -12.81 -12.34 6.31
CA VAL A 10 -12.50 -12.96 5.01
C VAL A 10 -11.01 -12.80 4.67
N CYS A 11 -10.44 -11.61 4.90
CA CYS A 11 -9.01 -11.38 4.65
C CYS A 11 -8.13 -12.22 5.57
N LYS A 12 -8.51 -12.38 6.84
CA LYS A 12 -7.80 -13.22 7.80
C LYS A 12 -7.76 -14.68 7.36
N VAL A 13 -8.91 -15.26 7.01
CA VAL A 13 -8.98 -16.66 6.57
C VAL A 13 -8.28 -16.86 5.22
N SER A 14 -8.43 -15.91 4.30
CA SER A 14 -7.98 -16.06 2.91
C SER A 14 -6.50 -15.76 2.71
N LEU A 15 -6.00 -14.69 3.33
CA LEU A 15 -4.63 -14.20 3.09
C LEU A 15 -3.62 -14.76 4.09
N PHE A 16 -4.08 -15.22 5.26
CA PHE A 16 -3.20 -15.61 6.36
C PHE A 16 -3.31 -17.08 6.78
N GLU A 17 -4.51 -17.59 7.08
CA GLU A 17 -4.64 -18.92 7.72
C GLU A 17 -4.35 -20.12 6.78
N LYS A 18 -4.39 -19.94 5.45
CA LYS A 18 -4.29 -21.03 4.46
C LYS A 18 -2.89 -21.23 3.81
N GLY A 19 -1.83 -20.62 4.35
CA GLY A 19 -0.49 -20.65 3.71
C GLY A 19 -0.34 -19.57 2.62
N PRO A 20 0.60 -19.69 1.66
CA PRO A 20 0.78 -18.68 0.62
C PRO A 20 -0.54 -18.43 -0.12
N SER A 21 -0.95 -17.15 -0.18
CA SER A 21 -2.31 -16.76 -0.57
C SER A 21 -2.64 -17.26 -1.99
N SER A 22 -3.51 -18.27 -2.09
CA SER A 22 -3.91 -18.82 -3.38
C SER A 22 -4.65 -17.74 -4.21
N PRO A 23 -4.62 -17.82 -5.56
CA PRO A 23 -5.34 -16.85 -6.41
C PRO A 23 -6.84 -16.75 -6.06
N GLU A 24 -7.46 -17.88 -5.72
CA GLU A 24 -8.85 -17.95 -5.29
C GLU A 24 -9.08 -17.21 -3.96
N ALA A 25 -8.17 -17.37 -3.00
CA ALA A 25 -8.28 -16.70 -1.71
C ALA A 25 -8.14 -15.17 -1.84
N VAL A 26 -7.23 -14.72 -2.71
CA VAL A 26 -7.08 -13.29 -3.04
C VAL A 26 -8.35 -12.74 -3.71
N GLU A 27 -8.94 -13.49 -4.62
CA GLU A 27 -10.19 -13.09 -5.30
C GLU A 27 -11.39 -13.06 -4.35
N ASN A 28 -11.48 -13.99 -3.39
CA ASN A 28 -12.51 -13.96 -2.34
C ASN A 28 -12.42 -12.69 -1.48
N ALA A 29 -11.22 -12.30 -1.07
CA ALA A 29 -11.02 -11.04 -0.35
C ALA A 29 -11.33 -9.82 -1.23
N ARG A 30 -10.94 -9.86 -2.51
CA ARG A 30 -11.21 -8.81 -3.49
C ARG A 30 -12.70 -8.58 -3.71
N THR A 31 -13.49 -9.63 -3.92
CA THR A 31 -14.94 -9.52 -4.16
C THR A 31 -15.66 -8.87 -2.97
N VAL A 32 -15.25 -9.17 -1.75
CA VAL A 32 -15.79 -8.52 -0.54
C VAL A 32 -15.37 -7.06 -0.49
N LEU A 33 -14.11 -6.74 -0.81
CA LEU A 33 -13.63 -5.36 -0.89
C LEU A 33 -14.39 -4.57 -1.97
N ASP A 34 -14.73 -5.18 -3.10
CA ASP A 34 -15.52 -4.56 -4.18
C ASP A 34 -16.93 -4.14 -3.76
N MET A 35 -17.47 -4.71 -2.70
CA MET A 35 -18.75 -4.30 -2.12
C MET A 35 -18.64 -3.13 -1.14
N ILE A 36 -17.44 -2.78 -0.66
CA ILE A 36 -17.25 -1.69 0.32
C ILE A 36 -17.54 -0.32 -0.30
N THR A 37 -18.38 0.47 0.35
CA THR A 37 -18.75 1.83 -0.05
C THR A 37 -18.15 2.88 0.87
N PRO A 38 -18.14 4.18 0.49
CA PRO A 38 -17.76 5.26 1.40
C PRO A 38 -18.57 5.27 2.71
N SER A 39 -19.87 4.95 2.67
CA SER A 39 -20.70 4.89 3.87
C SER A 39 -20.25 3.82 4.89
N ASP A 40 -19.72 2.69 4.43
CA ASP A 40 -19.28 1.60 5.32
C ASP A 40 -18.12 1.99 6.25
N VAL A 41 -17.35 3.00 5.83
CA VAL A 41 -16.16 3.52 6.51
C VAL A 41 -16.32 4.97 6.99
N GLY A 42 -17.56 5.49 6.99
CA GLY A 42 -17.85 6.84 7.50
C GLY A 42 -17.26 7.97 6.66
N LEU A 43 -17.25 7.82 5.32
CA LEU A 43 -16.72 8.79 4.35
C LEU A 43 -17.79 9.30 3.35
N GLU A 44 -19.08 9.08 3.64
CA GLU A 44 -20.17 9.45 2.73
C GLU A 44 -20.22 10.97 2.45
N CYS A 45 -20.06 11.78 3.50
CA CYS A 45 -20.05 13.24 3.36
C CYS A 45 -18.90 13.72 2.47
N GLU A 46 -17.69 13.21 2.68
CA GLU A 46 -16.54 13.52 1.83
C GLU A 46 -16.75 13.05 0.39
N ALA A 47 -17.31 11.86 0.18
CA ALA A 47 -17.61 11.33 -1.15
C ALA A 47 -18.63 12.20 -1.90
N GLN A 48 -19.69 12.65 -1.22
CA GLN A 48 -20.70 13.53 -1.80
C GLN A 48 -20.13 14.91 -2.15
N ALA A 49 -19.25 15.46 -1.30
CA ALA A 49 -18.57 16.74 -1.56
C ALA A 49 -17.69 16.68 -2.82
N VAL A 50 -17.09 15.52 -3.12
CA VAL A 50 -16.26 15.34 -4.33
C VAL A 50 -17.08 15.35 -5.62
N ARG A 51 -18.35 14.94 -5.60
CA ARG A 51 -19.21 14.92 -6.80
C ARG A 51 -19.46 16.31 -7.39
N VAL A 52 -19.51 17.33 -6.53
CA VAL A 52 -19.69 18.75 -6.91
C VAL A 52 -18.37 19.52 -6.90
N TRP A 53 -17.24 18.84 -6.66
CA TRP A 53 -15.95 19.49 -6.55
C TRP A 53 -15.53 20.11 -7.88
N ARG A 54 -15.08 21.36 -7.81
CA ARG A 54 -14.45 22.06 -8.92
C ARG A 54 -13.00 22.33 -8.56
N ARG A 55 -12.11 22.18 -9.55
CA ARG A 55 -10.73 22.64 -9.41
C ARG A 55 -10.74 24.11 -8.98
N PRO A 56 -10.10 24.47 -7.86
CA PRO A 56 -9.92 25.88 -7.51
C PRO A 56 -9.29 26.60 -8.69
N ARG A 57 -9.90 27.69 -9.16
CA ARG A 57 -9.25 28.57 -10.13
C ARG A 57 -7.98 29.09 -9.46
N ALA A 58 -6.87 29.14 -10.21
CA ALA A 58 -5.60 29.66 -9.71
C ALA A 58 -5.79 31.11 -9.25
N LEU A 59 -6.06 31.30 -7.95
CA LEU A 59 -6.14 32.62 -7.37
C LEU A 59 -4.72 33.16 -7.28
N ASN A 60 -4.58 34.44 -7.58
CA ASN A 60 -3.32 35.16 -7.69
C ASN A 60 -2.39 34.87 -6.49
N ARG A 61 -1.11 34.66 -6.80
CA ARG A 61 -0.04 34.05 -5.99
C ARG A 61 0.40 34.85 -4.73
N LYS A 62 -0.49 35.60 -4.08
CA LYS A 62 -0.11 36.58 -3.04
C LYS A 62 -0.81 36.49 -1.69
N THR A 63 -1.69 35.52 -1.46
CA THR A 63 -2.26 35.31 -0.12
C THR A 63 -2.58 33.84 0.05
N VAL A 64 -2.24 33.31 1.22
CA VAL A 64 -2.43 31.93 1.69
C VAL A 64 -1.22 31.00 1.49
N LEU A 65 -0.22 31.18 2.36
CA LEU A 65 0.64 30.10 2.83
C LEU A 65 -0.20 29.21 3.77
N HIS A 66 -1.12 28.41 3.21
CA HIS A 66 -1.64 27.25 3.93
C HIS A 66 -1.06 26.03 3.25
N SER A 67 -0.46 25.17 4.07
CA SER A 67 0.12 23.90 3.65
C SER A 67 -0.78 23.22 2.63
N SER A 68 -0.19 22.68 1.55
CA SER A 68 -0.89 21.69 0.75
C SER A 68 -1.51 20.68 1.72
N PRO A 69 -2.84 20.46 1.72
CA PRO A 69 -3.46 19.67 2.75
C PRO A 69 -2.78 18.29 2.80
N ALA A 70 -2.34 17.90 3.99
CA ALA A 70 -1.59 16.68 4.19
C ALA A 70 -2.45 15.47 3.85
N ILE A 71 -1.82 14.43 3.29
CA ILE A 71 -2.46 13.13 3.13
C ILE A 71 -2.75 12.60 4.53
N ARG A 72 -4.01 12.23 4.80
CA ARG A 72 -4.41 11.67 6.09
C ARG A 72 -4.51 10.16 5.98
N TYR A 73 -3.85 9.45 6.88
CA TYR A 73 -4.01 8.01 7.05
C TYR A 73 -4.98 7.74 8.20
N ARG A 74 -6.05 6.99 7.93
CA ARG A 74 -6.98 6.47 8.94
C ARG A 74 -6.69 4.99 9.11
N HIS A 75 -6.12 4.64 10.26
CA HIS A 75 -5.91 3.25 10.63
C HIS A 75 -7.26 2.62 11.01
N ILE A 76 -7.61 1.49 10.41
CA ILE A 76 -8.84 0.75 10.74
C ILE A 76 -8.50 -0.43 11.65
N TYR A 77 -7.50 -1.22 11.25
CA TYR A 77 -7.21 -2.47 11.92
C TYR A 77 -5.77 -2.96 11.66
N GLU A 78 -5.14 -3.53 12.68
CA GLU A 78 -3.83 -4.20 12.65
C GLU A 78 -3.87 -5.44 13.55
N CYS A 79 -3.70 -6.64 12.98
CA CYS A 79 -3.69 -7.89 13.75
C CYS A 79 -2.30 -8.19 14.28
N LYS A 80 -2.19 -8.55 15.56
CA LYS A 80 -1.06 -9.32 16.08
C LYS A 80 -1.44 -10.80 15.96
N SER A 81 -0.67 -11.59 15.21
CA SER A 81 -0.90 -13.03 15.19
C SER A 81 -0.59 -13.61 16.58
N PHE A 82 -1.58 -14.18 17.25
CA PHE A 82 -1.39 -15.11 18.35
C PHE A 82 -1.67 -16.50 17.79
N SER A 83 -0.68 -17.38 17.79
CA SER A 83 -0.93 -18.79 17.55
C SER A 83 -1.71 -19.30 18.76
N ASN A 84 -3.00 -19.60 18.58
CA ASN A 84 -3.76 -20.35 19.58
C ASN A 84 -3.14 -21.75 19.67
N PHE A 85 -2.18 -21.93 20.59
CA PHE A 85 -1.93 -23.26 21.12
C PHE A 85 -3.19 -23.63 21.91
N GLY A 86 -4.02 -24.45 21.28
CA GLY A 86 -5.14 -25.08 21.96
C GLY A 86 -4.59 -25.92 23.10
N THR A 87 -4.94 -25.53 24.32
CA THR A 87 -4.95 -26.45 25.45
C THR A 87 -6.32 -26.34 26.10
N GLU A 88 -7.23 -27.19 25.65
CA GLU A 88 -8.15 -27.86 26.57
C GLU A 88 -7.27 -28.48 27.66
N GLY A 89 -7.19 -27.84 28.83
CA GLY A 89 -6.24 -28.20 29.87
C GLY A 89 -6.69 -27.64 31.22
N VAL A 90 -7.27 -28.52 32.02
CA VAL A 90 -7.71 -28.28 33.40
C VAL A 90 -6.62 -27.55 34.19
N PHE A 91 -7.00 -26.47 34.86
CA PHE A 91 -6.14 -25.68 35.73
C PHE A 91 -5.76 -26.51 36.96
N VAL A 92 -4.56 -27.08 36.97
CA VAL A 92 -3.91 -27.60 38.18
C VAL A 92 -2.57 -26.91 38.29
N SER A 93 -2.40 -26.11 39.33
CA SER A 93 -1.19 -25.29 39.57
C SER A 93 0.08 -26.17 39.60
N PRO A 94 1.08 -25.96 38.72
CA PRO A 94 2.36 -26.66 38.81
C PRO A 94 3.43 -25.81 39.53
N PRO A 95 4.51 -26.45 40.03
CA PRO A 95 5.55 -25.80 40.83
C PRO A 95 6.45 -24.85 40.03
N LEU A 96 7.12 -23.96 40.76
CA LEU A 96 7.91 -22.79 40.30
C LEU A 96 8.95 -23.03 39.18
N SER A 97 9.35 -24.27 38.85
CA SER A 97 10.28 -24.52 37.74
C SER A 97 9.61 -24.52 36.36
N LEU A 98 8.29 -24.78 36.28
CA LEU A 98 7.55 -24.75 35.00
C LEU A 98 7.26 -23.30 34.54
N VAL A 99 7.22 -22.35 35.48
CA VAL A 99 6.99 -20.92 35.21
C VAL A 99 8.12 -20.32 34.37
N LEU A 100 9.38 -20.77 34.58
CA LEU A 100 10.51 -20.32 33.78
C LEU A 100 10.45 -20.83 32.33
N PHE A 101 9.94 -22.05 32.11
CA PHE A 101 9.79 -22.62 30.77
C PHE A 101 8.70 -21.89 29.98
N ILE A 102 7.55 -21.61 30.61
CA ILE A 102 6.46 -20.83 30.00
C ILE A 102 6.93 -19.39 29.69
N CYS A 103 7.71 -18.76 30.58
CA CYS A 103 8.27 -17.43 30.30
C CYS A 103 9.34 -17.43 29.20
N PHE A 104 10.12 -18.50 29.02
CA PHE A 104 11.14 -18.58 27.98
C PHE A 104 10.53 -18.79 26.58
N GLU A 105 9.43 -19.53 26.49
CA GLU A 105 8.75 -19.82 25.21
C GLU A 105 7.85 -18.64 24.75
N VAL A 106 7.24 -17.90 25.69
CA VAL A 106 6.53 -16.64 25.39
C VAL A 106 7.50 -15.55 24.89
N ALA A 107 8.79 -15.62 25.25
CA ALA A 107 9.82 -14.69 24.76
C ALA A 107 10.33 -15.02 23.34
N GLN A 108 10.01 -16.19 22.78
CA GLN A 108 10.38 -16.61 21.42
C GLN A 108 9.21 -16.61 20.43
N CYS A 109 8.06 -16.01 20.75
CA CYS A 109 7.01 -15.77 19.77
C CYS A 109 7.39 -14.59 18.85
N PRO A 110 7.69 -14.79 17.55
CA PRO A 110 7.93 -13.68 16.66
C PRO A 110 6.59 -12.99 16.40
N PHE A 111 6.40 -11.83 17.02
CA PHE A 111 5.29 -10.91 16.74
C PHE A 111 5.33 -10.49 15.26
N THR A 112 4.71 -11.28 14.40
CA THR A 112 4.55 -10.96 12.99
C THR A 112 3.12 -10.50 12.79
N LEU A 113 2.95 -9.21 12.52
CA LEU A 113 1.66 -8.66 12.12
C LEU A 113 1.24 -9.34 10.81
N SER A 114 0.01 -9.84 10.73
CA SER A 114 -0.45 -10.64 9.59
C SER A 114 -1.27 -9.85 8.57
N LEU A 115 -1.93 -8.78 9.02
CA LEU A 115 -2.85 -7.99 8.22
C LEU A 115 -2.93 -6.54 8.74
N GLN A 116 -2.91 -5.57 7.82
CA GLN A 116 -3.18 -4.16 8.11
C GLN A 116 -4.22 -3.62 7.14
N ILE A 117 -5.24 -2.94 7.67
CA ILE A 117 -6.29 -2.27 6.90
C ILE A 117 -6.25 -0.78 7.23
N GLY A 118 -6.17 0.07 6.20
CA GLY A 118 -6.18 1.52 6.39
C GLY A 118 -6.67 2.28 5.19
N ILE A 119 -7.06 3.54 5.42
CA ILE A 119 -7.55 4.45 4.38
C ILE A 119 -6.63 5.65 4.24
N TYR A 120 -6.20 5.93 3.02
CA TYR A 120 -5.57 7.19 2.65
C TYR A 120 -6.61 8.15 2.11
N CYS A 121 -6.88 9.23 2.83
CA CYS A 121 -7.60 10.39 2.31
C CYS A 121 -6.59 11.34 1.67
N ILE A 122 -6.60 11.42 0.34
CA ILE A 122 -5.60 12.14 -0.47
C ILE A 122 -6.26 13.39 -1.06
N PRO A 123 -5.84 14.59 -0.65
CA PRO A 123 -6.35 15.82 -1.23
C PRO A 123 -5.99 15.96 -2.72
N ALA A 124 -6.75 16.76 -3.46
CA ALA A 124 -6.47 17.01 -4.87
C ALA A 124 -5.03 17.51 -5.09
N SER A 125 -4.37 16.99 -6.11
CA SER A 125 -2.97 17.27 -6.47
C SER A 125 -1.91 16.70 -5.53
N SER A 126 -2.27 16.12 -4.38
CA SER A 126 -1.33 15.40 -3.51
C SER A 126 -0.89 14.08 -4.16
N ILE A 127 0.31 13.64 -3.79
CA ILE A 127 0.97 12.47 -4.38
C ILE A 127 1.43 11.54 -3.27
N ILE A 128 1.07 10.26 -3.36
CA ILE A 128 1.83 9.19 -2.71
C ILE A 128 2.96 8.83 -3.69
N PRO A 129 4.22 9.12 -3.34
CA PRO A 129 5.34 8.94 -4.26
C PRO A 129 5.49 7.47 -4.66
N LEU A 130 6.25 7.24 -5.73
CA LEU A 130 6.50 5.89 -6.22
C LEU A 130 7.19 5.05 -5.13
N HIS A 131 6.58 3.94 -4.74
CA HIS A 131 7.07 3.07 -3.67
C HIS A 131 6.75 1.59 -3.95
N ASN A 132 7.41 0.67 -3.24
CA ASN A 132 7.20 -0.78 -3.36
C ASN A 132 6.55 -1.43 -2.13
N HIS A 133 6.10 -2.67 -2.30
CA HIS A 133 5.49 -3.50 -1.28
C HIS A 133 6.21 -4.88 -1.21
N PRO A 134 7.43 -4.94 -0.63
CA PRO A 134 8.30 -6.11 -0.75
C PRO A 134 7.74 -7.34 -0.02
N GLY A 135 7.46 -8.40 -0.77
CA GLY A 135 6.92 -9.65 -0.22
C GLY A 135 5.46 -9.56 0.26
N MET A 136 4.72 -8.54 -0.19
CA MET A 136 3.36 -8.27 0.25
C MET A 136 2.36 -8.45 -0.90
N THR A 137 1.18 -8.94 -0.57
CA THR A 137 -0.03 -8.82 -1.40
C THR A 137 -0.84 -7.64 -0.88
N VAL A 138 -1.24 -6.75 -1.79
CA VAL A 138 -2.02 -5.56 -1.49
C VAL A 138 -3.32 -5.56 -2.28
N LEU A 139 -4.44 -5.47 -1.57
CA LEU A 139 -5.75 -5.17 -2.16
C LEU A 139 -6.02 -3.68 -1.95
N SER A 140 -6.20 -2.93 -3.03
CA SER A 140 -6.35 -1.47 -2.99
C SER A 140 -7.59 -1.02 -3.75
N LYS A 141 -8.49 -0.30 -3.10
CA LYS A 141 -9.75 0.16 -3.70
C LYS A 141 -9.94 1.66 -3.54
N LEU A 142 -10.24 2.32 -4.66
CA LEU A 142 -10.67 3.72 -4.68
C LEU A 142 -12.14 3.81 -4.27
N LEU A 143 -12.39 4.37 -3.08
CA LEU A 143 -13.74 4.50 -2.52
C LEU A 143 -14.52 5.65 -3.16
N TYR A 144 -13.86 6.78 -3.42
CA TYR A 144 -14.43 7.92 -4.13
C TYR A 144 -13.34 8.75 -4.82
N GLY A 145 -13.76 9.61 -5.75
CA GLY A 145 -12.89 10.56 -6.45
C GLY A 145 -12.15 9.94 -7.63
N LYS A 146 -11.08 10.61 -8.06
CA LYS A 146 -10.28 10.26 -9.23
C LYS A 146 -8.79 10.36 -8.90
N VAL A 147 -8.03 9.34 -9.29
CA VAL A 147 -6.58 9.26 -9.10
C VAL A 147 -5.91 8.79 -10.39
N HIS A 148 -4.74 9.36 -10.68
CA HIS A 148 -3.86 8.85 -11.71
C HIS A 148 -2.89 7.86 -11.08
N VAL A 149 -2.90 6.62 -11.57
CA VAL A 149 -2.09 5.51 -11.06
C VAL A 149 -0.99 5.22 -12.06
N ARG A 150 0.24 5.17 -11.56
CA ARG A 150 1.38 4.62 -12.28
C ARG A 150 1.88 3.41 -11.54
N ALA A 151 1.91 2.26 -12.18
CA ALA A 151 2.28 1.01 -11.57
C ALA A 151 3.23 0.21 -12.47
N TYR A 152 4.18 -0.47 -11.85
CA TYR A 152 5.29 -1.17 -12.50
C TYR A 152 5.61 -2.46 -11.76
N ASP A 153 6.12 -3.42 -12.52
CA ASP A 153 6.71 -4.65 -11.99
C ASP A 153 8.17 -4.74 -12.40
N TRP A 154 9.01 -5.23 -11.50
CA TRP A 154 10.42 -5.43 -11.80
C TRP A 154 10.62 -6.39 -12.98
N ILE A 155 11.65 -6.15 -13.76
CA ILE A 155 12.14 -7.10 -14.76
C ILE A 155 13.29 -7.84 -14.10
N ASP A 156 13.20 -9.16 -14.04
CA ASP A 156 14.32 -9.99 -13.62
C ASP A 156 15.35 -9.99 -14.75
N ILE A 157 16.55 -9.55 -14.42
CA ILE A 157 17.70 -9.58 -15.32
C ILE A 157 18.73 -10.47 -14.67
N ASP A 158 19.10 -11.53 -15.38
CA ASP A 158 20.19 -12.44 -15.03
C ASP A 158 21.56 -11.78 -15.28
N GLU A 159 21.81 -10.59 -14.73
CA GLU A 159 23.12 -9.95 -14.80
C GLU A 159 23.91 -10.18 -13.50
N PRO A 160 25.02 -10.95 -13.54
CA PRO A 160 25.87 -11.12 -12.39
C PRO A 160 26.61 -9.79 -12.11
N GLY A 161 26.39 -9.21 -10.92
CA GLY A 161 27.35 -8.31 -10.30
C GLY A 161 27.25 -6.81 -10.61
N ASN A 162 26.16 -6.30 -11.18
CA ASN A 162 26.09 -4.87 -11.47
C ASN A 162 25.62 -4.04 -10.26
N LEU A 163 26.57 -3.32 -9.63
CA LEU A 163 26.42 -2.30 -8.56
C LEU A 163 25.53 -1.10 -8.94
N SER A 164 24.76 -1.19 -10.03
CA SER A 164 23.94 -0.09 -10.49
C SER A 164 22.82 0.14 -9.48
N LYS A 165 22.71 1.37 -8.98
CA LYS A 165 21.56 1.84 -8.19
C LYS A 165 20.28 1.86 -9.03
N VAL A 166 20.19 1.15 -10.17
CA VAL A 166 19.13 1.31 -11.14
C VAL A 166 18.52 -0.04 -11.46
N ARG A 167 17.26 -0.25 -11.12
CA ARG A 167 16.53 -1.48 -11.48
C ARG A 167 15.53 -1.20 -12.61
N PRO A 168 15.51 -2.00 -13.68
CA PRO A 168 14.51 -1.87 -14.74
C PRO A 168 13.17 -2.46 -14.31
N ALA A 169 12.09 -1.86 -14.82
CA ALA A 169 10.72 -2.31 -14.56
C ALA A 169 9.85 -2.12 -15.80
N LYS A 170 8.87 -3.02 -15.98
CA LYS A 170 7.84 -2.93 -17.01
C LYS A 170 6.67 -2.11 -16.52
N VAL A 171 6.02 -1.37 -17.42
CA VAL A 171 4.80 -0.62 -17.11
C VAL A 171 3.63 -1.60 -17.02
N VAL A 172 2.93 -1.60 -15.88
CA VAL A 172 1.69 -2.35 -15.68
C VAL A 172 0.49 -1.46 -15.90
N ARG A 173 0.58 -0.21 -15.43
CA ARG A 173 -0.47 0.80 -15.59
C ARG A 173 0.12 2.20 -15.64
N ASP A 174 -0.40 3.05 -16.52
CA ASP A 174 -0.19 4.50 -16.51
C ASP A 174 -1.51 5.14 -16.98
N GLY A 175 -2.37 5.55 -16.04
CA GLY A 175 -3.70 6.00 -16.40
C GLY A 175 -4.56 6.45 -15.23
N GLU A 176 -5.68 7.09 -15.56
CA GLU A 176 -6.67 7.53 -14.57
C GLU A 176 -7.61 6.39 -14.16
N ILE A 177 -7.99 6.37 -12.89
CA ILE A 177 -9.10 5.58 -12.36
C ILE A 177 -10.05 6.52 -11.62
N SER A 178 -11.35 6.27 -11.76
CA SER A 178 -12.42 7.02 -11.10
C SER A 178 -13.34 6.04 -10.40
N ALA A 179 -13.80 6.39 -9.19
CA ALA A 179 -14.81 5.60 -8.50
C ALA A 179 -16.20 5.79 -9.16
N PRO A 180 -17.08 4.76 -9.15
CA PRO A 180 -16.83 3.41 -8.63
C PRO A 180 -15.90 2.60 -9.56
N CYS A 181 -14.98 1.83 -8.98
CA CYS A 181 -14.12 0.91 -9.72
C CYS A 181 -13.86 -0.36 -8.90
N ALA A 182 -13.45 -1.43 -9.60
CA ALA A 182 -12.97 -2.64 -8.95
C ALA A 182 -11.65 -2.37 -8.20
N ALA A 183 -11.41 -3.15 -7.16
CA ALA A 183 -10.16 -3.17 -6.42
C ALA A 183 -9.02 -3.64 -7.32
N MET A 184 -7.85 -3.05 -7.10
CA MET A 184 -6.58 -3.49 -7.66
C MET A 184 -5.97 -4.55 -6.76
N VAL A 185 -5.28 -5.51 -7.37
CA VAL A 185 -4.56 -6.58 -6.69
C VAL A 185 -3.11 -6.49 -7.08
N LEU A 186 -2.25 -6.19 -6.11
CA LEU A 186 -0.81 -6.13 -6.28
C LEU A 186 -0.21 -7.31 -5.52
N ARG A 187 0.70 -8.02 -6.15
CA ARG A 187 1.38 -9.18 -5.57
C ARG A 187 2.87 -8.86 -5.45
N PRO A 188 3.67 -9.75 -4.82
CA PRO A 188 5.11 -9.49 -4.65
C PRO A 188 5.87 -9.29 -5.97
N THR A 189 5.46 -9.98 -7.04
CA THR A 189 6.19 -10.03 -8.32
C THR A 189 5.38 -9.54 -9.51
N ASP A 190 4.07 -9.30 -9.36
CA ASP A 190 3.24 -8.77 -10.44
C ASP A 190 2.07 -7.90 -9.96
N GLY A 191 1.33 -7.33 -10.92
CA GLY A 191 0.14 -6.51 -10.64
C GLY A 191 0.47 -5.06 -10.31
N GLY A 192 1.73 -4.65 -10.41
CA GLY A 192 2.17 -3.29 -10.17
C GLY A 192 2.69 -3.07 -8.75
N ASN A 193 3.56 -3.96 -8.25
CA ASN A 193 4.12 -3.90 -6.90
C ASN A 193 4.76 -2.53 -6.58
N VAL A 194 5.32 -1.88 -7.59
CA VAL A 194 5.88 -0.54 -7.49
C VAL A 194 4.89 0.46 -8.08
N HIS A 195 4.33 1.35 -7.27
CA HIS A 195 3.34 2.30 -7.78
C HIS A 195 3.36 3.68 -7.12
N ALA A 196 2.80 4.65 -7.84
CA ALA A 196 2.57 6.02 -7.41
C ALA A 196 1.10 6.40 -7.63
N LEU A 197 0.57 7.20 -6.71
CA LEU A 197 -0.82 7.65 -6.73
C LEU A 197 -0.83 9.16 -6.74
N LYS A 198 -1.37 9.78 -7.80
CA LYS A 198 -1.55 11.22 -7.91
C LYS A 198 -3.04 11.57 -7.93
N ALA A 199 -3.53 12.18 -6.86
CA ALA A 199 -4.93 12.57 -6.75
C ALA A 199 -5.28 13.66 -7.77
N ILE A 200 -6.33 13.44 -8.57
CA ILE A 200 -6.85 14.41 -9.54
C ILE A 200 -7.95 15.25 -8.89
N THR A 201 -8.84 14.61 -8.15
CA THR A 201 -9.79 15.20 -7.20
C THR A 201 -9.38 14.78 -5.79
N PRO A 202 -9.97 15.33 -4.71
CA PRO A 202 -9.88 14.65 -3.42
C PRO A 202 -10.40 13.22 -3.57
N CYS A 203 -9.71 12.26 -2.99
CA CYS A 203 -10.07 10.85 -3.07
C CYS A 203 -9.76 10.11 -1.77
N ALA A 204 -10.37 8.94 -1.60
CA ALA A 204 -10.00 7.99 -0.56
C ALA A 204 -9.69 6.62 -1.16
N ILE A 205 -8.59 6.02 -0.71
CA ILE A 205 -8.15 4.69 -1.12
C ILE A 205 -8.08 3.82 0.14
N LEU A 206 -8.78 2.69 0.12
CA LEU A 206 -8.75 1.65 1.15
C LEU A 206 -7.73 0.59 0.74
N ASP A 207 -6.70 0.41 1.57
CA ASP A 207 -5.65 -0.57 1.35
C ASP A 207 -5.70 -1.67 2.43
N ILE A 208 -5.50 -2.90 1.97
CA ILE A 208 -5.31 -4.10 2.79
C ILE A 208 -3.94 -4.66 2.45
N LEU A 209 -3.04 -4.68 3.44
CA LEU A 209 -1.67 -5.16 3.31
C LEU A 209 -1.53 -6.52 4.00
N SER A 210 -1.06 -7.53 3.27
CA SER A 210 -0.78 -8.86 3.84
C SER A 210 0.54 -9.46 3.31
N PRO A 211 1.53 -9.70 4.18
CA PRO A 211 1.68 -9.08 5.50
C PRO A 211 1.88 -7.55 5.38
N PRO A 212 1.76 -6.77 6.47
CA PRO A 212 2.17 -5.37 6.48
C PRO A 212 3.69 -5.19 6.42
N TYR A 213 4.10 -3.94 6.21
CA TYR A 213 5.49 -3.52 6.35
C TYR A 213 6.03 -3.84 7.75
N SER A 214 7.29 -4.26 7.82
CA SER A 214 7.96 -4.61 9.07
C SER A 214 9.44 -4.35 8.95
N SER A 215 9.97 -3.54 9.86
CA SER A 215 11.42 -3.30 9.91
C SER A 215 12.19 -4.50 10.42
N LYS A 216 11.58 -5.33 11.28
CA LYS A 216 12.21 -6.53 11.83
C LYS A 216 12.35 -7.62 10.77
N ASP A 217 11.36 -7.71 9.88
CA ASP A 217 11.32 -8.76 8.85
C ASP A 217 11.87 -8.26 7.49
N GLY A 218 12.56 -7.10 7.47
CA GLY A 218 13.15 -6.53 6.26
C GLY A 218 12.15 -6.00 5.21
N ARG A 219 10.85 -5.96 5.52
CA ARG A 219 9.80 -5.44 4.62
C ARG A 219 9.68 -3.93 4.76
N HIS A 220 10.68 -3.19 4.28
CA HIS A 220 10.67 -1.73 4.30
C HIS A 220 10.02 -1.14 3.05
N CYS A 221 9.15 -0.15 3.23
CA CYS A 221 8.69 0.70 2.14
C CYS A 221 9.89 1.48 1.58
N SER A 222 10.25 1.21 0.34
CA SER A 222 11.30 1.94 -0.38
C SER A 222 10.65 2.85 -1.41
N TYR A 223 11.17 4.07 -1.53
CA TYR A 223 10.72 5.04 -2.53
C TYR A 223 11.64 5.04 -3.74
N PHE A 224 11.10 5.39 -4.90
CA PHE A 224 11.82 5.36 -6.16
C PHE A 224 11.56 6.62 -6.99
N ARG A 225 12.49 6.92 -7.90
CA ARG A 225 12.28 7.92 -8.95
C ARG A 225 12.47 7.27 -10.32
N ARG A 226 11.53 7.52 -11.23
CA ARG A 226 11.64 7.10 -12.63
C ARG A 226 12.76 7.87 -13.31
N ARG A 227 13.68 7.16 -13.97
CA ARG A 227 14.55 7.68 -15.02
C ARG A 227 14.04 7.20 -16.37
N ARG A 228 13.85 8.15 -17.29
CA ARG A 228 13.64 7.83 -18.70
C ARG A 228 14.98 7.37 -19.27
N LYS A 229 15.04 6.17 -19.86
CA LYS A 229 16.12 5.80 -20.77
C LYS A 229 15.90 6.56 -22.08
N SER A 230 16.97 7.01 -22.72
CA SER A 230 16.98 7.64 -24.04
C SER A 230 16.77 6.65 -25.21
N ALA A 231 16.08 5.51 -24.99
CA ALA A 231 15.97 4.42 -25.96
C ALA A 231 14.52 4.02 -26.27
N PRO A 232 14.22 3.45 -27.46
CA PRO A 232 12.87 3.34 -28.01
C PRO A 232 11.99 2.22 -27.41
N SER A 233 12.50 1.42 -26.46
CA SER A 233 11.92 0.11 -26.11
C SER A 233 10.83 0.11 -25.02
N GLY A 234 10.28 1.26 -24.63
CA GLY A 234 9.21 1.32 -23.62
C GLY A 234 9.61 0.90 -22.19
N GLN A 235 10.89 0.56 -21.95
CA GLN A 235 11.41 0.16 -20.65
C GLN A 235 11.78 1.39 -19.79
N CYS A 236 11.34 1.40 -18.53
CA CYS A 236 11.68 2.43 -17.55
C CYS A 236 12.68 1.89 -16.53
N CYS A 237 13.57 2.76 -16.06
CA CYS A 237 14.57 2.41 -15.05
C CYS A 237 14.35 3.25 -13.78
N TYR A 238 14.62 2.69 -12.60
CA TYR A 238 14.32 3.32 -11.31
C TYR A 238 15.53 3.39 -10.40
N LEU A 239 15.71 4.55 -9.75
CA LEU A 239 16.71 4.75 -8.70
C LEU A 239 16.06 4.58 -7.32
N PRO A 240 16.64 3.82 -6.36
CA PRO A 240 16.29 3.87 -4.95
C PRO A 240 16.45 5.29 -4.40
N TRP A 241 15.47 5.71 -3.62
CA TRP A 241 15.57 6.93 -2.83
C TRP A 241 16.36 6.62 -1.56
N THR A 242 17.60 7.10 -1.48
CA THR A 242 18.40 6.95 -0.27
C THR A 242 17.91 7.92 0.80
N LYS A 243 17.72 7.44 2.03
CA LYS A 243 17.40 8.22 3.24
C LYS A 243 18.46 9.31 3.42
N ASN A 244 18.19 10.51 2.91
CA ASN A 244 18.65 11.83 3.35
C ASN A 244 18.09 12.84 2.34
N ASN A 245 17.12 13.64 2.77
CA ASN A 245 16.55 14.73 1.99
C ASN A 245 17.64 15.68 1.48
N HIS A 246 18.05 15.63 0.22
CA HIS A 246 18.57 16.77 -0.54
C HIS A 246 18.38 16.52 -2.05
N ALA A 247 17.80 17.50 -2.74
CA ALA A 247 17.72 17.58 -4.20
C ALA A 247 19.12 17.60 -4.84
N LEU A 248 19.25 17.10 -6.08
CA LEU A 248 20.25 17.47 -7.13
C LEU A 248 20.18 16.40 -8.26
N TRP A 249 20.22 16.63 -9.58
CA TRP A 249 20.39 17.79 -10.44
C TRP A 249 19.25 17.86 -11.47
N ASP A 250 18.90 19.09 -11.83
CA ASP A 250 18.15 19.45 -13.04
C ASP A 250 19.16 19.59 -14.19
N HIS A 251 18.75 19.19 -15.39
CA HIS A 251 19.28 19.79 -16.61
C HIS A 251 18.06 20.08 -17.47
N ASP A 252 17.63 21.34 -17.41
CA ASP A 252 17.07 21.99 -18.56
C ASP A 252 18.10 21.87 -19.70
N VAL A 253 17.67 21.27 -20.81
CA VAL A 253 18.03 21.81 -22.11
C VAL A 253 16.71 22.16 -22.76
N ALA A 254 16.40 23.45 -22.64
CA ALA A 254 15.46 24.13 -23.50
C ALA A 254 15.85 23.87 -24.97
N SER A 255 14.81 23.71 -25.79
CA SER A 255 14.82 23.89 -27.24
C SER A 255 15.67 25.08 -27.70
N GLY A 256 16.43 24.89 -28.79
CA GLY A 256 16.67 25.97 -29.76
C GLY A 256 18.11 26.13 -30.26
N SER A 257 18.39 25.52 -31.42
CA SER A 257 18.85 26.20 -32.64
C SER A 257 18.75 25.23 -33.80
#